data_AF-A0A928L446-F1
#
_entry.id   AF-A0A928L446-F1
#
_cell.length_a   1.000
_cell.length_b   1.000
_cell.length_c   1.000
_cell.angle_alpha   90.00
_cell.angle_beta   90.00
_cell.angle_gamma   90.00
#
_symmetry.space_group_name_H-M   'P 1'
#
loop_
_entity.id
_entity.type
_entity.pdbx_description
1 polymer ?
#
loop_
_entity_poly.entity_id
_entity_poly.type
_entity_poly.pdbx_seq_one_letter_code
_entity_poly.pdbx_strand_id
1 'polypeptide(L)'
;MAGNFEGIKTRNFGIEIEMTGLTRCQAAKAIAKVLGGTAFHEGGSYDKYTVDDEQGRTWSIVYDGSVKCVDANGNSASKSYSVELNSPVLGYEDIPLLQEAIRALRHAKGRCGPEYCCGTHIHISADDYTPQQIRNLVNIFASKEDFLWDALQVC
;
A
#
# COMPACT_ATOMS: atom_id res chain seq x y z
N MET A 1 14.67 11.18 26.52
CA MET A 1 15.24 11.41 25.17
C MET A 1 14.62 10.37 24.24
N ALA A 2 13.75 10.80 23.32
CA ALA A 2 13.42 9.99 22.16
C ALA A 2 14.69 9.94 21.30
N GLY A 3 15.37 8.81 21.28
CA GLY A 3 16.71 8.74 20.70
C GLY A 3 17.13 7.35 20.24
N ASN A 4 16.25 6.37 20.28
CA ASN A 4 16.49 5.08 19.64
C ASN A 4 15.27 4.68 18.82
N PHE A 5 15.28 5.06 17.54
CA PHE A 5 14.30 4.63 16.56
C PHE A 5 14.65 3.27 15.94
N GLU A 6 15.75 2.62 16.34
CA GLU A 6 16.14 1.33 15.75
C GLU A 6 15.08 0.24 15.95
N GLY A 7 14.27 0.33 17.01
CA GLY A 7 13.16 -0.60 17.23
C GLY A 7 12.07 -0.57 16.14
N ILE A 8 11.96 0.52 15.36
CA ILE A 8 11.05 0.53 14.19
C ILE A 8 11.60 -0.32 13.05
N LYS A 9 12.93 -0.43 12.94
CA LYS A 9 13.59 -1.16 11.84
C LYS A 9 13.53 -2.66 11.99
N THR A 10 13.25 -3.16 13.20
CA THR A 10 13.12 -4.59 13.48
C THR A 10 11.69 -5.09 13.30
N ARG A 11 10.77 -4.23 12.88
CA ARG A 11 9.35 -4.57 12.72
C ARG A 11 9.04 -4.91 11.28
N ASN A 12 8.39 -6.04 11.11
CA ASN A 12 7.75 -6.37 9.85
C ASN A 12 6.49 -5.52 9.67
N PHE A 13 6.18 -5.21 8.41
CA PHE A 13 4.98 -4.49 8.03
C PHE A 13 4.40 -5.03 6.73
N GLY A 14 3.13 -4.73 6.49
CA GLY A 14 2.48 -4.89 5.19
C GLY A 14 1.87 -3.55 4.79
N ILE A 15 1.69 -3.33 3.49
CA ILE A 15 1.08 -2.10 2.99
C ILE A 15 0.04 -2.41 1.92
N GLU A 16 -1.08 -1.69 2.00
CA GLU A 16 -2.14 -1.66 1.00
C GLU A 16 -2.24 -0.25 0.45
N ILE A 17 -2.17 -0.08 -0.86
CA ILE A 17 -2.24 1.23 -1.51
C ILE A 17 -3.29 1.21 -2.61
N GLU A 18 -4.32 2.00 -2.43
CA GLU A 18 -5.38 2.19 -3.40
C GLU A 18 -5.02 3.23 -4.45
N MET A 19 -5.44 3.01 -5.69
CA MET A 19 -5.20 3.91 -6.81
C MET A 19 -6.19 3.72 -7.96
N THR A 20 -6.20 4.71 -8.84
CA THR A 20 -6.88 4.72 -10.12
C THR A 20 -5.96 5.29 -11.23
N GLY A 21 -6.48 5.63 -12.40
CA GLY A 21 -5.71 6.16 -13.53
C GLY A 21 -5.01 5.10 -14.39
N LEU A 22 -4.95 3.86 -13.92
CA LEU A 22 -4.54 2.66 -14.66
C LEU A 22 -5.40 1.47 -14.26
N THR A 23 -5.43 0.45 -15.11
CA THR A 23 -6.13 -0.82 -14.83
C THR A 23 -5.29 -1.72 -13.91
N ARG A 24 -5.95 -2.65 -13.20
CA ARG A 24 -5.26 -3.71 -12.41
C ARG A 24 -4.20 -4.46 -13.23
N CYS A 25 -4.50 -4.81 -14.48
CA CYS A 25 -3.54 -5.46 -15.38
C CYS A 25 -2.32 -4.57 -15.67
N GLN A 26 -2.52 -3.26 -15.90
CA GLN A 26 -1.43 -2.31 -16.11
C GLN A 26 -0.59 -2.15 -14.83
N ALA A 27 -1.23 -2.10 -13.66
CA ALA A 27 -0.55 -2.03 -12.37
C ALA A 27 0.32 -3.27 -12.13
N ALA A 28 -0.22 -4.48 -12.33
CA ALA A 28 0.51 -5.73 -12.20
C ALA A 28 1.72 -5.78 -13.14
N LYS A 29 1.56 -5.37 -14.41
CA LYS A 29 2.67 -5.27 -15.37
C LYS A 29 3.71 -4.21 -15.01
N ALA A 30 3.30 -3.13 -14.34
CA ALA A 30 4.21 -2.07 -13.92
C ALA A 30 5.10 -2.57 -12.78
N ILE A 31 4.53 -3.20 -11.74
CA ILE A 31 5.31 -3.72 -10.61
C ILE A 31 6.14 -4.95 -11.00
N ALA A 32 5.68 -5.79 -11.94
CA ALA A 32 6.45 -6.94 -12.43
C ALA A 32 7.83 -6.55 -12.99
N LYS A 33 7.94 -5.37 -13.61
CA LYS A 33 9.23 -4.85 -14.10
C LYS A 33 10.21 -4.51 -12.97
N VAL A 34 9.70 -4.16 -11.80
CA VAL A 34 10.50 -3.83 -10.62
C VAL A 34 10.84 -5.09 -9.83
N LEU A 35 9.87 -5.98 -9.66
CA LEU A 35 9.98 -7.18 -8.83
C LEU A 35 10.74 -8.33 -9.51
N GLY A 36 10.98 -8.25 -10.83
CA GLY A 36 11.63 -9.31 -11.61
C GLY A 36 10.72 -10.49 -11.95
N GLY A 37 9.46 -10.48 -11.47
CA GLY A 37 8.47 -11.52 -11.71
C GLY A 37 7.61 -11.33 -12.96
N THR A 38 6.59 -12.19 -13.09
CA THR A 38 5.58 -12.12 -14.15
C THR A 38 4.21 -11.88 -13.55
N ALA A 39 3.41 -11.01 -14.18
CA ALA A 39 2.03 -10.78 -13.79
C ALA A 39 1.15 -11.96 -14.19
N PHE A 40 0.53 -12.60 -13.20
CA PHE A 40 -0.45 -13.67 -13.37
C PHE A 40 -1.85 -13.14 -13.05
N HIS A 41 -2.87 -13.57 -13.81
CA HIS A 41 -4.26 -13.21 -13.57
C HIS A 41 -4.99 -14.39 -12.93
N GLU A 42 -5.26 -14.29 -11.62
CA GLU A 42 -5.98 -15.31 -10.86
C GLU A 42 -7.50 -15.16 -10.98
N GLY A 43 -7.98 -13.91 -11.15
CA GLY A 43 -9.40 -13.61 -11.22
C GLY A 43 -10.09 -13.67 -9.86
N GLY A 44 -11.27 -14.30 -9.79
CA GLY A 44 -12.09 -14.38 -8.58
C GLY A 44 -12.89 -13.09 -8.29
N SER A 45 -13.48 -13.00 -7.09
CA SER A 45 -14.35 -11.88 -6.67
C SER A 45 -13.64 -10.52 -6.68
N TYR A 46 -12.32 -10.53 -6.51
CA TYR A 46 -11.46 -9.35 -6.50
C TYR A 46 -10.76 -9.09 -7.84
N ASP A 47 -11.00 -9.91 -8.87
CA ASP A 47 -10.30 -9.84 -10.16
C ASP A 47 -8.77 -9.68 -9.99
N LYS A 48 -8.21 -10.59 -9.16
CA LYS A 48 -6.86 -10.49 -8.61
C LYS A 48 -5.80 -10.77 -9.66
N TYR A 49 -4.72 -9.99 -9.59
CA TYR A 49 -3.44 -10.29 -10.22
C TYR A 49 -2.37 -10.51 -9.17
N THR A 50 -1.40 -11.36 -9.48
CA THR A 50 -0.26 -11.64 -8.60
C THR A 50 1.05 -11.49 -9.34
N VAL A 51 2.09 -11.08 -8.60
CA VAL A 51 3.46 -10.93 -9.08
C VAL A 51 4.40 -11.37 -7.96
N ASP A 52 5.21 -12.39 -8.22
CA ASP A 52 6.23 -12.82 -7.26
C ASP A 52 7.49 -11.94 -7.39
N ASP A 53 8.10 -11.63 -6.26
CA ASP A 53 9.42 -10.99 -6.23
C ASP A 53 10.56 -12.01 -6.27
N GLU A 54 11.81 -11.53 -6.39
CA GLU A 54 12.99 -12.39 -6.44
C GLU A 54 13.21 -13.24 -5.17
N GLN A 55 12.53 -12.91 -4.07
CA GLN A 55 12.56 -13.68 -2.82
C GLN A 55 11.43 -14.72 -2.75
N GLY A 56 10.60 -14.83 -3.80
CA GLY A 56 9.47 -15.75 -3.86
C GLY A 56 8.26 -15.28 -3.05
N ARG A 57 8.17 -14.00 -2.71
CA ARG A 57 7.02 -13.42 -2.02
C ARG A 57 6.03 -12.87 -3.03
N THR A 58 4.74 -13.13 -2.80
CA THR A 58 3.69 -12.72 -3.73
C THR A 58 3.13 -11.34 -3.38
N TRP A 59 3.20 -10.42 -4.34
CA TRP A 59 2.50 -9.15 -4.33
C TRP A 59 1.17 -9.32 -5.06
N SER A 60 0.10 -8.71 -4.55
CA SER A 60 -1.24 -8.79 -5.15
C SER A 60 -1.70 -7.43 -5.65
N ILE A 61 -2.44 -7.43 -6.75
CA ILE A 61 -3.23 -6.30 -7.23
C ILE A 61 -4.69 -6.73 -7.27
N VAL A 62 -5.56 -6.06 -6.53
CA VAL A 62 -6.97 -6.44 -6.34
C VAL A 62 -7.93 -5.30 -6.64
N TYR A 63 -9.21 -5.64 -6.77
CA TYR A 63 -10.31 -4.68 -6.85
C TYR A 63 -10.62 -4.12 -5.46
N ASP A 64 -10.72 -2.80 -5.34
CA ASP A 64 -11.27 -2.15 -4.17
C ASP A 64 -12.55 -1.36 -4.50
N GLY A 65 -13.64 -1.67 -3.81
CA GLY A 65 -14.96 -1.12 -4.13
C GLY A 65 -15.15 0.36 -3.79
N SER A 66 -14.26 0.95 -2.98
CA SER A 66 -14.35 2.34 -2.54
C SER A 66 -13.73 3.33 -3.53
N VAL A 67 -12.79 2.87 -4.36
CA VAL A 67 -12.05 3.71 -5.31
C VAL A 67 -12.94 4.24 -6.44
N LYS A 68 -12.96 5.57 -6.58
CA LYS A 68 -13.58 6.26 -7.71
C LYS A 68 -12.73 6.06 -8.97
N CYS A 69 -13.31 5.38 -9.95
CA CYS A 69 -12.62 4.98 -11.17
C CYS A 69 -12.49 6.13 -12.17
N VAL A 70 -11.26 6.58 -12.45
CA VAL A 70 -10.95 7.49 -13.56
C VAL A 70 -9.80 6.99 -14.42
N ASP A 71 -9.76 7.40 -15.68
CA ASP A 71 -8.64 7.16 -16.58
C ASP A 71 -7.47 8.13 -16.29
N ALA A 72 -6.37 7.98 -17.01
CA ALA A 72 -5.19 8.84 -16.85
C ALA A 72 -5.46 10.33 -17.15
N ASN A 73 -6.55 10.66 -17.85
CA ASN A 73 -6.97 12.02 -18.19
C ASN A 73 -8.02 12.57 -17.21
N GLY A 74 -8.48 11.77 -16.25
CA GLY A 74 -9.50 12.16 -15.26
C GLY A 74 -10.94 11.91 -15.70
N ASN A 75 -11.17 11.23 -16.82
CA ASN A 75 -12.52 10.86 -17.25
C ASN A 75 -13.02 9.64 -16.47
N SER A 76 -14.33 9.51 -16.30
CA SER A 76 -14.94 8.33 -15.69
C SER A 76 -14.47 7.05 -16.41
N ALA A 77 -14.05 6.05 -15.63
CA ALA A 77 -13.55 4.78 -16.15
C ALA A 77 -14.34 3.59 -15.58
N SER A 78 -14.09 2.40 -16.14
CA SER A 78 -14.71 1.16 -15.66
C SER A 78 -14.06 0.67 -14.37
N LYS A 79 -14.70 -0.33 -13.72
CA LYS A 79 -14.21 -0.97 -12.49
C LYS A 79 -12.82 -1.62 -12.59
N SER A 80 -12.27 -1.79 -13.79
CA SER A 80 -10.89 -2.26 -13.94
C SER A 80 -9.86 -1.24 -13.46
N TYR A 81 -10.25 0.04 -13.34
CA TYR A 81 -9.46 1.16 -12.82
C TYR A 81 -9.62 1.39 -11.31
N SER A 82 -10.34 0.51 -10.61
CA SER A 82 -10.28 0.43 -9.16
C SER A 82 -9.19 -0.59 -8.81
N VAL A 83 -8.11 -0.12 -8.22
CA VAL A 83 -6.88 -0.87 -8.05
C VAL A 83 -6.39 -0.70 -6.61
N GLU A 84 -6.11 -1.80 -5.94
CA GLU A 84 -5.36 -1.82 -4.68
C GLU A 84 -4.13 -2.71 -4.86
N LEU A 85 -2.97 -2.21 -4.44
CA LEU A 85 -1.74 -2.98 -4.30
C LEU A 85 -1.67 -3.51 -2.87
N ASN A 86 -1.46 -4.81 -2.68
CA ASN A 86 -1.21 -5.41 -1.38
C ASN A 86 0.19 -6.04 -1.41
N SER A 87 1.06 -5.56 -0.53
CA SER A 87 2.40 -6.15 -0.38
C SER A 87 2.34 -7.49 0.35
N PRO A 88 3.36 -8.36 0.19
CA PRO A 88 3.63 -9.39 1.18
C PRO A 88 4.07 -8.73 2.50
N VAL A 89 4.40 -9.56 3.49
CA VAL A 89 5.09 -9.07 4.70
C VAL A 89 6.50 -8.62 4.31
N LEU A 90 6.83 -7.37 4.65
CA LEU A 90 8.08 -6.68 4.34
C LEU A 90 8.87 -6.37 5.61
N GLY A 91 10.18 -6.32 5.47
CA GLY A 91 11.12 -5.79 6.46
C GLY A 91 11.54 -4.36 6.14
N TYR A 92 12.29 -3.73 7.05
CA TYR A 92 12.78 -2.35 6.87
C TYR A 92 13.69 -2.21 5.64
N GLU A 93 14.45 -3.26 5.33
CA GLU A 93 15.31 -3.40 4.17
C GLU A 93 14.55 -3.42 2.84
N ASP A 94 13.25 -3.73 2.84
CA ASP A 94 12.41 -3.75 1.63
C ASP A 94 11.83 -2.38 1.28
N ILE A 95 11.99 -1.36 2.14
CA ILE A 95 11.47 -0.01 1.87
C ILE A 95 11.94 0.54 0.51
N PRO A 96 13.21 0.41 0.09
CA PRO A 96 13.63 0.83 -1.24
C PRO A 96 12.88 0.10 -2.38
N LEU A 97 12.66 -1.22 -2.26
CA LEU A 97 11.92 -2.00 -3.26
C LEU A 97 10.47 -1.53 -3.35
N LEU A 98 9.81 -1.34 -2.20
CA LEU A 98 8.45 -0.80 -2.12
C LEU A 98 8.37 0.59 -2.77
N GLN A 99 9.32 1.47 -2.49
CA GLN A 99 9.35 2.80 -3.11
C GLN A 99 9.50 2.72 -4.63
N GLU A 100 10.33 1.81 -5.16
CA GLU A 100 10.44 1.60 -6.61
C GLU A 100 9.15 1.06 -7.21
N ALA A 101 8.46 0.13 -6.55
CA ALA A 101 7.15 -0.36 -6.99
C ALA A 101 6.12 0.78 -7.07
N ILE A 102 6.07 1.64 -6.04
CA ILE A 102 5.19 2.83 -6.02
C ILE A 102 5.56 3.82 -7.13
N ARG A 103 6.86 4.08 -7.35
CA ARG A 103 7.33 4.94 -8.45
C ARG A 103 6.89 4.37 -9.80
N ALA A 104 7.03 3.06 -10.02
CA ALA A 104 6.60 2.40 -11.25
C ALA A 104 5.10 2.54 -11.50
N LEU A 105 4.27 2.39 -10.47
CA LEU A 105 2.82 2.60 -10.55
C LEU A 105 2.48 4.05 -10.92
N ARG A 106 3.10 5.02 -10.25
CA ARG A 106 2.95 6.45 -10.58
C ARG A 106 3.37 6.75 -12.03
N HIS A 107 4.50 6.21 -12.49
CA HIS A 107 4.95 6.36 -13.87
C HIS A 107 4.00 5.71 -14.88
N ALA A 108 3.33 4.62 -14.47
CA ALA A 108 2.25 3.96 -15.22
C ALA A 108 0.89 4.68 -15.13
N LYS A 109 0.87 5.94 -14.65
CA LYS A 109 -0.31 6.82 -14.51
C LYS A 109 -1.23 6.48 -13.32
N GLY A 110 -0.73 5.72 -12.35
CA GLY A 110 -1.33 5.60 -11.02
C GLY A 110 -1.59 6.95 -10.36
N ARG A 111 -2.83 7.15 -9.93
CA ARG A 111 -3.30 8.30 -9.16
C ARG A 111 -3.91 7.81 -7.87
N CYS A 112 -3.50 8.41 -6.76
CA CYS A 112 -4.02 8.16 -5.43
C CYS A 112 -4.27 9.52 -4.78
N GLY A 113 -5.36 9.65 -4.04
CA GLY A 113 -5.75 10.89 -3.39
C GLY A 113 -7.20 10.86 -2.91
N PRO A 114 -7.57 11.77 -2.00
CA PRO A 114 -8.93 11.84 -1.45
C PRO A 114 -9.99 12.11 -2.52
N GLU A 115 -9.64 12.80 -3.63
CA GLU A 115 -10.57 13.05 -4.74
C GLU A 115 -10.98 11.77 -5.51
N TYR A 116 -10.22 10.69 -5.32
CA TYR A 116 -10.48 9.36 -5.88
C TYR A 116 -10.97 8.37 -4.82
N CYS A 117 -11.21 8.81 -3.59
CA CYS A 117 -11.52 7.96 -2.45
C CYS A 117 -10.43 6.90 -2.18
N CYS A 118 -9.16 7.20 -2.44
CA CYS A 118 -8.08 6.25 -2.19
C CYS A 118 -7.51 6.37 -0.77
N GLY A 119 -7.33 5.22 -0.12
CA GLY A 119 -6.64 5.05 1.15
C GLY A 119 -5.22 4.46 1.03
N THR A 120 -4.52 4.46 2.15
CA THR A 120 -3.28 3.70 2.35
C THR A 120 -3.34 3.05 3.72
N HIS A 121 -3.25 1.72 3.77
CA HIS A 121 -3.21 0.97 5.01
C HIS A 121 -1.80 0.48 5.26
N ILE A 122 -1.31 0.69 6.49
CA ILE A 122 -0.02 0.17 6.93
C ILE A 122 -0.29 -0.77 8.09
N HIS A 123 0.01 -2.05 7.87
CA HIS A 123 -0.10 -3.10 8.86
C HIS A 123 1.25 -3.24 9.54
N ILE A 124 1.32 -3.09 10.86
CA ILE A 124 2.55 -3.26 11.62
C ILE A 124 2.42 -4.53 12.47
N SER A 125 3.40 -5.44 12.41
CA SER A 125 3.41 -6.64 13.27
C SER A 125 3.32 -6.25 14.74
N ALA A 126 2.50 -6.97 15.49
CA ALA A 126 2.32 -6.78 16.93
C ALA A 126 2.77 -8.00 17.77
N ASP A 127 3.57 -8.90 17.18
CA ASP A 127 3.82 -10.26 17.72
C ASP A 127 4.50 -10.29 19.10
N ASP A 128 5.22 -9.23 19.47
CA ASP A 128 5.93 -9.04 20.74
C ASP A 128 5.22 -8.06 21.69
N TYR A 129 4.04 -7.56 21.33
CA TYR A 129 3.26 -6.65 22.15
C TYR A 129 2.27 -7.40 23.03
N THR A 130 2.22 -6.99 24.30
CA THR A 130 1.14 -7.39 25.21
C THR A 130 -0.13 -6.56 24.95
N PRO A 131 -1.33 -7.08 25.30
CA PRO A 131 -2.57 -6.31 25.21
C PRO A 131 -2.51 -4.96 25.93
N GLN A 132 -1.80 -4.89 27.06
CA GLN A 132 -1.62 -3.64 27.81
C GLN A 132 -0.78 -2.63 27.04
N GLN A 133 0.29 -3.05 26.36
CA GLN A 133 1.12 -2.15 25.56
C GLN A 133 0.36 -1.63 24.33
N ILE A 134 -0.47 -2.47 23.69
CA ILE A 134 -1.35 -2.02 22.60
C ILE A 134 -2.35 -0.98 23.10
N ARG A 135 -2.99 -1.22 24.25
CA ARG A 135 -3.90 -0.24 24.86
C ARG A 135 -3.19 1.09 25.16
N ASN A 136 -1.96 1.03 25.66
CA ASN A 136 -1.17 2.23 25.91
C ASN A 136 -0.85 2.99 24.61
N LEU A 137 -0.48 2.27 23.54
CA LEU A 137 -0.24 2.88 22.23
C LEU A 137 -1.48 3.59 21.70
N VAL A 138 -2.65 2.95 21.74
CA VAL A 138 -3.93 3.55 21.31
C VAL A 138 -4.25 4.81 22.11
N ASN A 139 -4.08 4.76 23.43
CA ASN A 139 -4.30 5.93 24.28
C ASN A 139 -3.32 7.07 23.97
N ILE A 140 -2.05 6.76 23.70
CA ILE A 140 -1.05 7.77 23.31
C ILE A 140 -1.47 8.40 21.98
N PHE A 141 -1.81 7.59 20.97
CA PHE A 141 -2.24 8.07 19.65
C PHE A 141 -3.45 9.00 19.77
N ALA A 142 -4.52 8.57 20.47
CA ALA A 142 -5.70 9.38 20.71
C ALA A 142 -5.39 10.68 21.47
N SER A 143 -4.48 10.64 22.46
CA SER A 143 -4.10 11.84 23.23
C SER A 143 -3.18 12.82 22.49
N LYS A 144 -2.65 12.42 21.32
CA LYS A 144 -1.69 13.16 20.51
C LYS A 144 -2.16 13.35 19.07
N GLU A 145 -3.43 13.10 18.80
CA GLU A 145 -4.02 13.13 17.48
C GLU A 145 -3.75 14.47 16.77
N ASP A 146 -3.97 15.59 17.47
CA ASP A 146 -3.72 16.94 16.94
C ASP A 146 -2.27 17.14 16.46
N PHE A 147 -1.27 16.62 17.19
CA PHE A 147 0.13 16.73 16.76
C PHE A 147 0.47 15.87 15.55
N LEU A 148 -0.25 14.76 15.35
CA LEU A 148 -0.08 13.92 14.17
C LEU A 148 -0.68 14.61 12.94
N TRP A 149 -1.84 15.25 13.08
CA TRP A 149 -2.43 16.08 12.03
C TRP A 149 -1.48 17.21 11.62
N ASP A 150 -0.93 17.94 12.59
CA ASP A 150 0.08 18.99 12.34
C ASP A 150 1.32 18.45 11.61
N ALA A 151 1.84 17.29 12.04
CA ALA A 151 3.05 16.71 11.48
C ALA A 151 2.87 16.20 10.05
N LEU A 152 1.70 15.63 9.73
CA LEU A 152 1.38 15.12 8.40
C LEU A 152 0.92 16.22 7.44
N GLN A 153 0.68 17.45 7.94
CA GLN A 153 0.12 18.55 7.17
C GLN A 153 -1.19 18.18 6.46
N VAL A 154 -1.99 17.33 7.10
CA VAL A 154 -3.30 16.91 6.58
C VAL A 154 -4.35 17.77 7.27
N CYS A 155 -5.00 18.63 6.49
CA CYS A 155 -6.03 19.57 6.92
C CYS A 155 -7.43 19.11 6.54
#